data_AF-A0A0C3RB06-F1
#
_entry.id   AF-A0A0C3RB06-F1
#
_cell.length_a   1.000
_cell.length_b   1.000
_cell.length_c   1.000
_cell.angle_alpha   90.00
_cell.angle_beta   90.00
_cell.angle_gamma   90.00
#
_symmetry.space_group_name_H-M   'P 1'
#
loop_
_entity.id
_entity.type
_entity.pdbx_description
1 polymer ?
#
loop_
_entity_poly.entity_id
_entity_poly.type
_entity_poly.pdbx_seq_one_letter_code
_entity_poly.pdbx_strand_id
1 'polypeptide(L)'
;MDPILQTHKKCHSSSIGTWSQSGFDITVSHTAHGALPGDKYAFYPSPGTGTLAATGIYDIVAVADANTLTLSSTISSIGTGTMRGTETQTLFSGIVPAGSMGENGGLQVYTRHAHKNSPSSKIFKVYFGGVEFTSYSASTTSISGAMAFILNLTETSQQIASGTPSGVTAAAGNYTGGSGTWNTAVVDTRINQLLEIMVVKASGSDNAYLASIDVILVPSLT
;
A
#
# COMPACT_ATOMS: atom_id res chain seq x y z
N MET A 1 16.10 -0.17 29.15
CA MET A 1 15.33 -1.34 28.65
C MET A 1 14.44 -0.75 27.60
N ASP A 2 14.92 -0.73 26.36
CA ASP A 2 14.31 0.08 25.31
C ASP A 2 13.51 -0.87 24.41
N PRO A 3 12.22 -0.59 24.16
CA PRO A 3 11.37 -1.49 23.41
C PRO A 3 11.73 -1.43 21.90
N ILE A 4 12.28 -2.55 21.43
CA ILE A 4 11.67 -3.44 20.42
C ILE A 4 11.20 -2.78 19.10
N LEU A 5 11.98 -3.09 18.05
CA LEU A 5 11.60 -3.34 16.65
C LEU A 5 10.81 -2.23 15.91
N GLN A 6 11.52 -1.25 15.37
CA GLN A 6 11.06 -0.50 14.18
C GLN A 6 11.42 -1.25 12.90
N THR A 7 10.61 -2.22 12.47
CA THR A 7 10.58 -2.66 11.06
C THR A 7 9.75 -1.66 10.25
N HIS A 8 10.18 -0.40 10.23
CA HIS A 8 9.52 0.71 9.56
C HIS A 8 10.10 0.89 8.16
N LYS A 9 9.52 0.28 7.12
CA LYS A 9 9.68 0.81 5.76
C LYS A 9 8.55 1.79 5.52
N LYS A 10 8.81 3.09 5.72
CA LYS A 10 7.83 4.13 5.47
C LYS A 10 7.75 4.40 3.96
N CYS A 11 6.53 4.57 3.44
CA CYS A 11 6.31 5.01 2.07
C CYS A 11 6.18 6.53 2.07
N HIS A 12 7.14 7.23 1.48
CA HIS A 12 7.13 8.68 1.34
C HIS A 12 6.56 9.04 -0.03
N SER A 13 5.65 10.02 -0.12
CA SER A 13 5.20 10.59 -1.40
C SER A 13 5.25 12.11 -1.31
N SER A 14 5.78 12.77 -2.34
CA SER A 14 5.63 14.23 -2.41
C SER A 14 5.62 14.70 -3.86
N SER A 15 4.85 15.77 -4.09
CA SER A 15 4.78 16.53 -5.33
C SER A 15 5.65 17.80 -5.29
N ILE A 16 6.47 17.99 -4.25
CA ILE A 16 7.17 19.25 -3.97
C ILE A 16 8.64 18.96 -3.65
N GLY A 17 9.48 19.06 -4.66
CA GLY A 17 10.94 18.91 -4.56
C GLY A 17 11.58 19.03 -5.95
N THR A 18 12.87 19.34 -6.00
CA THR A 18 13.65 19.22 -7.24
C THR A 18 14.30 17.85 -7.30
N TRP A 19 14.54 17.34 -8.51
CA TRP A 19 15.23 16.08 -8.69
C TRP A 19 16.19 16.13 -9.87
N SER A 20 17.20 15.28 -9.82
CA SER A 20 18.14 15.05 -10.92
C SER A 20 18.47 13.56 -11.01
N GLN A 21 18.73 13.08 -12.23
CA GLN A 21 19.22 11.73 -12.45
C GLN A 21 20.61 11.76 -13.09
N SER A 22 21.55 11.02 -12.52
CA SER A 22 22.89 10.80 -13.08
C SER A 22 23.19 9.31 -13.10
N GLY A 23 23.26 8.73 -14.29
CA GLY A 23 23.41 7.28 -14.44
C GLY A 23 22.25 6.53 -13.77
N PHE A 24 22.58 5.75 -12.74
CA PHE A 24 21.65 4.89 -12.00
C PHE A 24 21.13 5.49 -10.69
N ASP A 25 21.51 6.72 -10.35
CA ASP A 25 21.08 7.36 -9.11
C ASP A 25 20.08 8.48 -9.41
N ILE A 26 18.95 8.48 -8.70
CA ILE A 26 17.99 9.59 -8.69
C ILE A 26 18.16 10.32 -7.36
N THR A 27 18.56 11.58 -7.42
CA THR A 27 18.65 12.45 -6.24
C THR A 27 17.41 13.31 -6.14
N VAL A 28 16.77 13.30 -4.97
CA VAL A 28 15.57 14.10 -4.67
C VAL A 28 15.89 15.06 -3.55
N SER A 29 15.58 16.34 -3.77
CA SER A 29 15.70 17.41 -2.77
C SER A 29 14.30 17.81 -2.27
N HIS A 30 14.03 17.51 -1.01
CA HIS A 30 12.77 17.79 -0.32
C HIS A 30 13.02 18.10 1.16
N THR A 31 12.60 19.28 1.61
CA THR A 31 12.86 19.74 2.99
C THR A 31 12.24 18.83 4.04
N ALA A 32 13.04 18.45 5.04
CA ALA A 32 12.60 17.70 6.21
C ALA A 32 11.84 16.39 5.88
N HIS A 33 12.35 15.59 4.94
CA HIS A 33 11.66 14.39 4.47
C HIS A 33 11.49 13.29 5.53
N GLY A 34 12.33 13.25 6.58
CA GLY A 34 12.22 12.26 7.66
C GLY A 34 12.46 10.79 7.27
N ALA A 35 12.72 10.53 5.99
CA ALA A 35 13.07 9.23 5.45
C ALA A 35 14.44 8.70 5.90
N LEU A 36 14.58 7.37 5.91
CA LEU A 36 15.82 6.64 6.23
C LEU A 36 16.23 5.70 5.08
N PRO A 37 17.51 5.30 4.97
CA PRO A 37 17.92 4.27 4.03
C PRO A 37 17.12 2.96 4.25
N GLY A 38 16.60 2.38 3.17
CA GLY A 38 15.75 1.18 3.18
C GLY A 38 14.24 1.45 3.18
N ASP A 39 13.82 2.70 3.39
CA ASP A 39 12.44 3.17 3.16
C ASP A 39 12.07 3.11 1.66
N LYS A 40 10.77 3.25 1.37
CA LYS A 40 10.26 3.35 0.00
C LYS A 40 9.88 4.79 -0.32
N TYR A 41 10.13 5.21 -1.56
CA TYR A 41 9.76 6.53 -2.05
C TYR A 41 8.88 6.41 -3.30
N ALA A 42 7.64 6.90 -3.21
CA ALA A 42 6.74 7.04 -4.35
C ALA A 42 7.12 8.31 -5.12
N PHE A 43 7.76 8.11 -6.26
CA PHE A 43 8.34 9.15 -7.09
C PHE A 43 7.42 9.47 -8.28
N TYR A 44 6.93 10.70 -8.33
CA TYR A 44 6.10 11.24 -9.40
C TYR A 44 6.80 12.46 -9.99
N PRO A 45 7.79 12.27 -10.88
CA PRO A 45 8.60 13.39 -11.37
C PRO A 45 7.72 14.39 -12.13
N SER A 46 7.72 15.65 -11.70
CA SER A 46 7.45 16.77 -12.58
C SER A 46 8.67 16.97 -13.51
N PRO A 47 8.55 17.71 -14.62
CA PRO A 47 9.71 18.00 -15.48
C PRO A 47 10.85 18.64 -14.67
N GLY A 48 11.97 17.91 -14.56
CA GLY A 48 13.21 18.34 -13.91
C GLY A 48 14.38 18.38 -14.89
N THR A 49 15.61 18.47 -14.38
CA THR A 49 16.83 18.41 -15.20
C THR A 49 17.34 16.96 -15.28
N GLY A 50 17.33 16.37 -16.49
CA GLY A 50 17.82 15.00 -16.74
C GLY A 50 16.93 14.23 -17.74
N THR A 51 17.24 12.96 -17.97
CA THR A 51 16.32 12.03 -18.64
C THR A 51 15.16 11.74 -17.70
N LEU A 52 13.92 11.71 -18.22
CA LEU A 52 12.73 11.52 -17.40
C LEU A 52 12.75 10.12 -16.75
N ALA A 53 12.99 10.05 -15.44
CA ALA A 53 12.81 8.82 -14.67
C ALA A 53 11.33 8.41 -14.70
N ALA A 54 11.07 7.10 -14.68
CA ALA A 54 9.71 6.60 -14.68
C ALA A 54 8.99 6.96 -13.36
N THR A 55 7.69 7.24 -13.44
CA THR A 55 6.86 7.28 -12.25
C THR A 55 6.86 5.90 -11.58
N GLY A 56 7.13 5.82 -10.28
CA GLY A 56 7.19 4.53 -9.60
C GLY A 56 7.59 4.59 -8.13
N ILE A 57 7.65 3.40 -7.51
CA ILE A 57 8.15 3.24 -6.14
C ILE A 57 9.60 2.79 -6.21
N TYR A 58 10.46 3.53 -5.53
CA TYR A 58 11.89 3.29 -5.49
C TYR A 58 12.37 3.00 -4.06
N ASP A 59 13.48 2.28 -3.94
CA ASP A 59 14.19 2.14 -2.67
C ASP A 59 14.96 3.41 -2.37
N ILE A 60 14.90 3.91 -1.13
CA ILE A 60 15.82 4.94 -0.66
C ILE A 60 17.14 4.25 -0.32
N VAL A 61 18.15 4.43 -1.16
CA VAL A 61 19.47 3.79 -0.99
C VAL A 61 20.39 4.60 -0.10
N ALA A 62 20.19 5.92 -0.03
CA ALA A 62 20.95 6.81 0.84
C ALA A 62 20.14 8.05 1.24
N VAL A 63 20.51 8.63 2.38
CA VAL A 63 20.02 9.91 2.89
C VAL A 63 21.24 10.76 3.20
N ALA A 64 21.47 11.81 2.42
CA ALA A 64 22.65 12.65 2.56
C ALA A 64 22.50 13.65 3.71
N ASP A 65 21.31 14.22 3.84
CA ASP A 65 20.92 15.15 4.91
C ASP A 65 19.40 15.15 5.09
N ALA A 66 18.86 16.00 5.96
CA ALA A 66 17.41 16.07 6.23
C ALA A 66 16.56 16.54 5.03
N ASN A 67 17.20 17.01 3.97
CA ASN A 67 16.58 17.60 2.79
C ASN A 67 16.91 16.85 1.48
N THR A 68 17.77 15.83 1.52
CA THR A 68 18.30 15.20 0.31
C THR A 68 18.40 13.68 0.47
N LEU A 69 17.78 12.97 -0.46
CA LEU A 69 17.78 11.50 -0.51
C LEU A 69 18.13 10.99 -1.90
N THR A 70 18.66 9.77 -1.95
CA THR A 70 19.00 9.06 -3.19
C THR A 70 18.14 7.81 -3.32
N LEU A 71 17.52 7.65 -4.48
CA LEU A 71 16.70 6.51 -4.85
C LEU A 71 17.48 5.53 -5.74
N SER A 72 17.13 4.25 -5.69
CA SER A 72 17.60 3.23 -6.64
C SER A 72 17.22 3.58 -8.10
N SER A 73 18.00 3.17 -9.10
CA SER A 73 17.55 3.22 -10.50
C SER A 73 16.46 2.23 -10.83
N THR A 74 16.41 1.13 -10.08
CA THR A 74 15.50 0.02 -10.33
C THR A 74 14.25 0.26 -9.50
N ILE A 75 13.10 0.28 -10.16
CA ILE A 75 11.79 0.29 -9.51
C ILE A 75 11.71 -0.95 -8.63
N SER A 76 11.39 -0.77 -7.35
CA SER A 76 11.43 -1.81 -6.30
C SER A 76 10.31 -2.86 -6.40
N SER A 77 9.82 -3.16 -7.60
CA SER A 77 8.55 -3.84 -7.91
C SER A 77 7.32 -2.92 -7.92
N ILE A 78 6.39 -3.30 -8.79
CA ILE A 78 5.30 -2.51 -9.34
C ILE A 78 4.15 -2.46 -8.35
N GLY A 79 3.87 -1.26 -7.85
CA GLY A 79 2.52 -0.81 -7.52
C GLY A 79 2.12 0.35 -8.43
N THR A 80 2.50 0.31 -9.73
CA THR A 80 2.19 1.37 -10.72
C THR A 80 1.07 0.96 -11.66
N GLY A 81 0.04 0.28 -11.15
CA GLY A 81 -1.11 -0.09 -11.95
C GLY A 81 -1.90 1.14 -12.41
N THR A 82 -1.48 1.83 -13.48
CA THR A 82 -2.40 2.64 -14.26
C THR A 82 -3.29 1.70 -15.03
N MET A 83 -4.58 1.70 -14.71
CA MET A 83 -5.48 0.69 -15.21
C MET A 83 -6.01 0.92 -16.62
N ARG A 84 -6.12 -0.15 -17.41
CA ARG A 84 -6.87 -0.18 -18.69
C ARG A 84 -7.88 -1.34 -18.66
N GLY A 85 -9.07 -1.19 -19.25
CA GLY A 85 -10.07 -2.27 -19.34
C GLY A 85 -10.96 -2.48 -18.10
N THR A 86 -11.68 -3.60 -18.06
CA THR A 86 -12.68 -4.00 -17.04
C THR A 86 -12.25 -5.19 -16.17
N GLU A 87 -11.06 -5.74 -16.41
CA GLU A 87 -10.53 -6.88 -15.67
C GLU A 87 -10.03 -6.49 -14.26
N THR A 88 -9.91 -7.48 -13.38
CA THR A 88 -9.27 -7.32 -12.07
C THR A 88 -7.81 -6.93 -12.27
N GLN A 89 -7.40 -5.84 -11.64
CA GLN A 89 -6.05 -5.30 -11.76
C GLN A 89 -5.40 -5.11 -10.40
N THR A 90 -4.14 -5.50 -10.29
CA THR A 90 -3.33 -5.32 -9.09
C THR A 90 -2.82 -3.88 -9.02
N LEU A 91 -3.19 -3.19 -7.94
CA LEU A 91 -2.72 -1.85 -7.60
C LEU A 91 -1.45 -1.88 -6.73
N PHE A 92 -1.31 -2.91 -5.90
CA PHE A 92 -0.14 -3.14 -5.06
C PHE A 92 0.09 -4.63 -4.88
N SER A 93 1.36 -5.02 -4.84
CA SER A 93 1.80 -6.37 -4.51
C SER A 93 3.02 -6.27 -3.61
N GLY A 94 3.00 -6.97 -2.48
CA GLY A 94 4.08 -6.96 -1.50
C GLY A 94 4.20 -8.30 -0.79
N ILE A 95 5.38 -8.60 -0.28
CA ILE A 95 5.62 -9.82 0.49
C ILE A 95 5.56 -9.49 1.98
N VAL A 96 4.70 -10.20 2.70
CA VAL A 96 4.76 -10.30 4.16
C VAL A 96 5.70 -11.46 4.51
N PRO A 97 6.83 -11.21 5.19
CA PRO A 97 7.80 -12.25 5.47
C PRO A 97 7.22 -13.37 6.33
N ALA A 98 7.70 -14.59 6.09
CA ALA A 98 7.43 -15.76 6.92
C ALA A 98 7.61 -15.47 8.41
N GLY A 99 6.65 -15.91 9.24
CA GLY A 99 6.70 -15.80 10.70
C GLY A 99 6.56 -14.37 11.25
N SER A 100 6.50 -13.35 10.40
CA SER A 100 6.51 -11.94 10.84
C SER A 100 5.27 -11.53 11.65
N MET A 101 4.16 -12.23 11.50
CA MET A 101 2.97 -12.04 12.32
C MET A 101 3.06 -12.76 13.67
N GLY A 102 3.75 -13.91 13.74
CA GLY A 102 3.70 -14.81 14.91
C GLY A 102 2.30 -15.38 15.18
N GLU A 103 2.19 -16.31 16.12
CA GLU A 103 0.91 -16.82 16.61
C GLU A 103 0.21 -15.74 17.45
N ASN A 104 -1.08 -15.48 17.23
CA ASN A 104 -1.91 -14.41 17.80
C ASN A 104 -1.53 -12.97 17.41
N GLY A 105 -0.53 -12.76 16.54
CA GLY A 105 -0.29 -11.44 15.98
C GLY A 105 -1.21 -11.13 14.79
N GLY A 106 -0.91 -10.08 14.04
CA GLY A 106 -1.78 -9.62 12.98
C GLY A 106 -1.12 -8.70 11.97
N LEU A 107 -1.88 -8.41 10.93
CA LEU A 107 -1.54 -7.48 9.86
C LEU A 107 -2.67 -6.47 9.74
N GLN A 108 -2.35 -5.19 9.86
CA GLN A 108 -3.29 -4.11 9.56
C GLN A 108 -2.91 -3.50 8.21
N VAL A 109 -3.88 -3.37 7.33
CA VAL A 109 -3.69 -2.83 5.99
C VAL A 109 -4.66 -1.67 5.82
N TYR A 110 -4.12 -0.46 5.73
CA TYR A 110 -4.85 0.76 5.46
C TYR A 110 -4.56 1.19 4.03
N THR A 111 -5.60 1.42 3.25
CA THR A 111 -5.46 1.86 1.86
C THR A 111 -6.30 3.10 1.62
N ARG A 112 -5.78 4.00 0.80
CA ARG A 112 -6.57 5.06 0.17
C ARG A 112 -6.47 4.92 -1.33
N HIS A 113 -7.60 5.07 -1.98
CA HIS A 113 -7.73 4.97 -3.42
C HIS A 113 -8.30 6.28 -3.94
N ALA A 114 -7.76 6.73 -5.07
CA ALA A 114 -8.34 7.83 -5.81
C ALA A 114 -8.84 7.30 -7.15
N HIS A 115 -10.02 7.76 -7.58
CA HIS A 115 -10.71 7.20 -8.74
C HIS A 115 -11.65 8.21 -9.38
N LYS A 116 -12.04 7.94 -10.63
CA LYS A 116 -13.05 8.73 -11.33
C LYS A 116 -14.34 8.73 -10.53
N ASN A 117 -14.86 9.92 -10.22
CA ASN A 117 -16.24 10.04 -9.81
C ASN A 117 -17.13 9.68 -11.01
N SER A 118 -17.75 8.50 -10.98
CA SER A 118 -18.65 8.02 -12.02
C SER A 118 -19.69 7.06 -11.45
N PRO A 119 -20.90 6.96 -12.04
CA PRO A 119 -21.91 6.01 -11.55
C PRO A 119 -21.47 4.54 -11.60
N SER A 120 -20.49 4.22 -12.44
CA SER A 120 -19.88 2.89 -12.54
C SER A 120 -19.15 2.53 -11.25
N SER A 121 -19.48 1.38 -10.67
CA SER A 121 -18.92 0.89 -9.41
C SER A 121 -17.53 0.28 -9.62
N LYS A 122 -16.54 0.73 -8.86
CA LYS A 122 -15.19 0.16 -8.80
C LYS A 122 -15.13 -0.66 -7.52
N ILE A 123 -14.71 -1.91 -7.62
CA ILE A 123 -14.63 -2.82 -6.47
C ILE A 123 -13.17 -2.97 -6.11
N PHE A 124 -12.77 -2.46 -4.96
CA PHE A 124 -11.41 -2.60 -4.45
C PHE A 124 -11.34 -3.75 -3.46
N LYS A 125 -10.22 -4.49 -3.49
CA LYS A 125 -10.06 -5.74 -2.76
C LYS A 125 -8.68 -5.82 -2.10
N VAL A 126 -8.63 -6.43 -0.92
CA VAL A 126 -7.39 -6.76 -0.20
C VAL A 126 -7.26 -8.27 -0.14
N TYR A 127 -6.18 -8.80 -0.71
CA TYR A 127 -5.85 -10.21 -0.70
C TYR A 127 -4.61 -10.47 0.15
N PHE A 128 -4.61 -11.56 0.91
CA PHE A 128 -3.43 -12.04 1.64
C PHE A 128 -3.32 -13.56 1.50
N GLY A 129 -2.18 -14.04 1.01
CA GLY A 129 -1.98 -15.46 0.70
C GLY A 129 -2.97 -16.01 -0.32
N GLY A 130 -3.42 -15.17 -1.26
CA GLY A 130 -4.43 -15.53 -2.27
C GLY A 130 -5.88 -15.48 -1.78
N VAL A 131 -6.13 -15.14 -0.51
CA VAL A 131 -7.48 -15.04 0.08
C VAL A 131 -7.95 -13.59 0.11
N GLU A 132 -9.18 -13.34 -0.35
CA GLU A 132 -9.84 -12.03 -0.22
C GLU A 132 -10.32 -11.80 1.23
N PHE A 133 -9.73 -10.83 1.93
CA PHE A 133 -10.13 -10.49 3.30
C PHE A 133 -11.00 -9.24 3.37
N THR A 134 -10.93 -8.35 2.39
CA THR A 134 -11.75 -7.14 2.35
C THR A 134 -12.10 -6.80 0.92
N SER A 135 -13.33 -6.35 0.71
CA SER A 135 -13.84 -5.86 -0.56
C SER A 135 -14.81 -4.71 -0.31
N TYR A 136 -14.68 -3.64 -1.07
CA TYR A 136 -15.61 -2.52 -1.02
C TYR A 136 -15.84 -1.93 -2.40
N SER A 137 -17.04 -1.42 -2.64
CA SER A 137 -17.40 -0.73 -3.86
C SER A 137 -17.40 0.79 -3.65
N ALA A 138 -16.94 1.54 -4.66
CA ALA A 138 -17.09 2.98 -4.73
C ALA A 138 -17.50 3.42 -6.14
N SER A 139 -18.37 4.41 -6.24
CA SER A 139 -18.87 4.93 -7.52
C SER A 139 -18.71 6.44 -7.59
N THR A 140 -19.46 7.17 -6.76
CA THR A 140 -19.64 8.62 -6.84
C THR A 140 -18.73 9.45 -5.92
N THR A 141 -17.73 8.81 -5.30
CA THR A 141 -16.67 9.50 -4.56
C THR A 141 -15.40 9.56 -5.42
N SER A 142 -14.57 10.58 -5.23
CA SER A 142 -13.28 10.68 -5.94
C SER A 142 -12.13 10.06 -5.14
N ILE A 143 -12.33 9.90 -3.83
CA ILE A 143 -11.38 9.30 -2.90
C ILE A 143 -12.18 8.37 -1.96
N SER A 144 -11.62 7.19 -1.71
CA SER A 144 -12.14 6.20 -0.78
C SER A 144 -10.98 5.50 -0.07
N GLY A 145 -11.27 4.70 0.94
CA GLY A 145 -10.28 3.88 1.61
C GLY A 145 -10.85 2.56 2.08
N ALA A 146 -9.97 1.59 2.28
CA ALA A 146 -10.30 0.33 2.95
C ALA A 146 -9.31 0.06 4.06
N MET A 147 -9.79 -0.69 5.05
CA MET A 147 -9.02 -1.16 6.16
C MET A 147 -9.28 -2.66 6.33
N ALA A 148 -8.22 -3.44 6.36
CA ALA A 148 -8.27 -4.87 6.68
C ALA A 148 -7.43 -5.12 7.93
N PHE A 149 -8.03 -5.78 8.92
CA PHE A 149 -7.29 -6.37 10.03
C PHE A 149 -7.28 -7.87 9.83
N ILE A 150 -6.11 -8.47 9.66
CA ILE A 150 -5.96 -9.91 9.47
C ILE A 150 -5.22 -10.44 10.69
N LEU A 151 -5.94 -11.09 11.59
CA LEU A 151 -5.35 -11.71 12.78
C LEU A 151 -4.87 -13.11 12.44
N ASN A 152 -3.69 -13.50 12.90
CA ASN A 152 -3.16 -14.84 12.77
C ASN A 152 -3.39 -15.60 14.08
N LEU A 153 -4.55 -16.25 14.25
CA LEU A 153 -4.85 -16.93 15.53
C LEU A 153 -4.02 -18.20 15.72
N THR A 154 -3.70 -18.89 14.63
CA THR A 154 -2.78 -20.03 14.64
C THR A 154 -1.93 -19.96 13.38
N GLU A 155 -0.72 -20.53 13.42
CA GLU A 155 0.20 -20.54 12.27
C GLU A 155 -0.37 -21.19 10.99
N THR A 156 -1.48 -21.94 11.12
CA THR A 156 -1.96 -22.85 10.06
C THR A 156 -3.45 -22.85 9.80
N SER A 157 -4.33 -22.16 10.55
CA SER A 157 -5.77 -22.47 10.41
C SER A 157 -6.78 -21.36 10.66
N GLN A 158 -6.40 -20.20 11.18
CA GLN A 158 -7.40 -19.18 11.47
C GLN A 158 -6.85 -17.78 11.25
N GLN A 159 -7.06 -17.27 10.04
CA GLN A 159 -7.03 -15.84 9.81
C GLN A 159 -8.43 -15.29 9.88
N ILE A 160 -8.67 -14.47 10.89
CA ILE A 160 -9.91 -13.73 11.04
C ILE A 160 -9.66 -12.33 10.50
N ALA A 161 -10.43 -11.92 9.49
CA ALA A 161 -10.53 -10.51 9.17
C ALA A 161 -11.91 -9.92 9.45
N SER A 162 -11.92 -8.81 10.18
CA SER A 162 -13.02 -7.85 10.11
C SER A 162 -12.84 -7.05 8.84
N GLY A 163 -13.35 -7.57 7.73
CA GLY A 163 -13.62 -6.72 6.59
C GLY A 163 -14.73 -5.77 7.01
N THR A 164 -14.40 -4.54 7.43
CA THR A 164 -15.44 -3.50 7.44
C THR A 164 -15.74 -3.20 5.98
N PRO A 165 -16.97 -3.44 5.46
CA PRO A 165 -17.37 -2.86 4.20
C PRO A 165 -17.59 -1.36 4.44
N SER A 166 -16.52 -0.62 4.67
CA SER A 166 -16.56 0.83 4.86
C SER A 166 -16.19 1.48 3.56
N GLY A 167 -17.18 1.74 2.70
CA GLY A 167 -17.05 2.80 1.71
C GLY A 167 -16.90 4.13 2.46
N VAL A 168 -15.66 4.61 2.60
CA VAL A 168 -15.39 5.94 3.17
C VAL A 168 -16.06 6.97 2.26
N THR A 169 -17.18 7.53 2.70
CA THR A 169 -17.74 8.75 2.12
C THR A 169 -17.04 9.93 2.78
N ALA A 170 -16.55 10.85 1.95
CA ALA A 170 -15.65 11.93 2.34
C ALA A 170 -16.26 12.85 3.41
N ALA A 171 -15.90 12.62 4.67
CA ALA A 171 -15.80 13.64 5.70
C ALA A 171 -14.66 13.24 6.64
N ALA A 172 -13.48 13.82 6.41
CA ALA A 172 -12.32 13.88 7.29
C ALA A 172 -12.05 12.67 8.23
N GLY A 173 -11.12 11.80 7.81
CA GLY A 173 -10.21 11.13 8.75
C GLY A 173 -10.73 9.91 9.53
N ASN A 174 -11.99 9.49 9.37
CA ASN A 174 -12.53 8.38 10.14
C ASN A 174 -12.86 7.15 9.27
N TYR A 175 -12.31 5.99 9.65
CA TYR A 175 -12.74 4.68 9.15
C TYR A 175 -14.01 4.28 9.92
N THR A 176 -15.20 4.56 9.39
CA THR A 176 -16.46 4.15 10.02
C THR A 176 -16.79 2.70 9.68
N GLY A 177 -16.55 1.79 10.62
CA GLY A 177 -16.84 0.37 10.43
C GLY A 177 -18.33 0.08 10.25
N GLY A 178 -18.74 -0.39 9.07
CA GLY A 178 -19.99 -1.15 8.92
C GLY A 178 -19.87 -2.51 9.60
N SER A 179 -21.00 -3.14 9.96
CA SER A 179 -21.02 -4.50 10.51
C SER A 179 -20.39 -5.49 9.53
N GLY A 180 -19.10 -5.79 9.70
CA GLY A 180 -18.34 -6.67 8.83
C GLY A 180 -18.65 -8.14 9.08
N THR A 181 -18.81 -8.91 8.01
CA THR A 181 -18.77 -10.38 8.09
C THR A 181 -17.33 -10.78 8.39
N TRP A 182 -17.13 -11.57 9.44
CA TRP A 182 -15.83 -12.16 9.73
C TRP A 182 -15.53 -13.23 8.69
N ASN A 183 -14.53 -12.97 7.84
CA ASN A 183 -14.04 -13.98 6.91
C ASN A 183 -12.95 -14.79 7.62
N THR A 184 -13.21 -16.09 7.80
CA THR A 184 -12.21 -17.05 8.26
C THR A 184 -11.61 -17.76 7.06
N ALA A 185 -10.30 -17.73 6.94
CA ALA A 185 -9.58 -18.46 5.91
C ALA A 185 -8.29 -19.08 6.46
N VAL A 186 -7.68 -19.93 5.64
CA VAL A 186 -6.42 -20.61 5.94
C VAL A 186 -5.32 -20.04 5.04
N VAL A 187 -4.35 -19.37 5.67
CA VAL A 187 -3.12 -18.85 5.09
C VAL A 187 -1.95 -19.38 5.94
N ASP A 188 -0.95 -19.99 5.31
CA ASP A 188 0.21 -20.53 6.03
C ASP A 188 1.23 -19.41 6.31
N THR A 189 1.18 -18.78 7.47
CA THR A 189 2.07 -17.67 7.79
C THR A 189 3.51 -18.08 8.08
N ARG A 190 3.83 -19.38 8.04
CA ARG A 190 5.21 -19.90 8.22
C ARG A 190 6.05 -19.76 6.96
N ILE A 191 5.44 -19.41 5.83
CA ILE A 191 6.10 -19.08 4.58
C ILE A 191 5.81 -17.63 4.19
N ASN A 192 6.58 -17.10 3.25
CA ASN A 192 6.35 -15.76 2.71
C ASN A 192 4.96 -15.71 2.06
N GLN A 193 4.17 -14.71 2.44
CA GLN A 193 2.82 -14.54 1.93
C GLN A 193 2.72 -13.30 1.06
N LEU A 194 1.97 -13.43 -0.04
CA LEU A 194 1.69 -12.31 -0.93
C LEU A 194 0.53 -11.49 -0.36
N LEU A 195 0.75 -10.19 -0.19
CA LEU A 195 -0.29 -9.19 0.06
C LEU A 195 -0.56 -8.44 -1.24
N GLU A 196 -1.81 -8.43 -1.69
CA GLU A 196 -2.20 -7.73 -2.91
C GLU A 196 -3.36 -6.78 -2.64
N ILE A 197 -3.29 -5.57 -3.19
CA ILE A 197 -4.44 -4.68 -3.31
C ILE A 197 -4.86 -4.71 -4.76
N MET A 198 -6.12 -5.04 -5.02
CA MET A 198 -6.68 -5.15 -6.35
C MET A 198 -7.88 -4.25 -6.53
N VAL A 199 -8.26 -4.03 -7.78
CA VAL A 199 -9.49 -3.34 -8.14
C VAL A 199 -10.12 -3.97 -9.38
N VAL A 200 -11.45 -3.99 -9.41
CA VAL A 200 -12.26 -4.39 -10.56
C VAL A 200 -13.01 -3.16 -11.04
N LYS A 201 -12.88 -2.82 -12.32
CA LYS A 201 -13.58 -1.66 -12.91
C LYS A 201 -14.89 -2.09 -13.54
N ALA A 202 -15.96 -1.33 -13.32
CA ALA A 202 -17.21 -1.53 -14.06
C ALA A 202 -17.13 -1.08 -15.53
N SER A 203 -16.26 -0.12 -15.88
CA SER A 203 -16.09 0.36 -17.26
C SER A 203 -14.63 0.54 -17.64
N GLY A 204 -14.28 0.21 -18.90
CA GLY A 204 -12.94 0.46 -19.44
C GLY A 204 -12.50 1.93 -19.37
N SER A 205 -13.46 2.86 -19.36
CA SER A 205 -13.23 4.31 -19.29
C SER A 205 -13.05 4.88 -17.87
N ASP A 206 -13.24 4.06 -16.83
CA ASP A 206 -12.94 4.48 -15.46
C ASP A 206 -11.43 4.52 -15.23
N ASN A 207 -10.98 5.28 -14.24
CA ASN A 207 -9.64 5.18 -13.70
C ASN A 207 -9.71 5.06 -12.18
N ALA A 208 -8.81 4.28 -11.61
CA ALA A 208 -8.53 4.27 -10.18
C ALA A 208 -7.05 3.97 -9.96
N TYR A 209 -6.51 4.42 -8.85
CA TYR A 209 -5.14 4.17 -8.43
C TYR A 209 -5.08 4.16 -6.90
N LEU A 210 -4.06 3.48 -6.37
CA LEU A 210 -3.75 3.50 -4.95
C LEU A 210 -3.04 4.82 -4.63
N ALA A 211 -3.68 5.65 -3.82
CA ALA A 211 -3.15 6.96 -3.42
C ALA A 211 -2.23 6.86 -2.20
N SER A 212 -2.53 5.94 -1.27
CA SER A 212 -1.64 5.60 -0.17
C SER A 212 -1.91 4.19 0.35
N ILE A 213 -0.91 3.60 0.98
CA ILE A 213 -1.03 2.33 1.69
C ILE A 213 -0.13 2.35 2.92
N ASP A 214 -0.68 1.93 4.06
CA ASP A 214 0.07 1.63 5.27
C ASP A 214 -0.15 0.17 5.64
N VAL A 215 0.94 -0.57 5.80
CA VAL A 215 0.92 -1.98 6.20
C VAL A 215 1.65 -2.08 7.55
N ILE A 216 0.93 -2.51 8.58
CA ILE A 216 1.43 -2.56 9.95
C ILE A 216 1.41 -4.01 10.42
N LEU A 217 2.59 -4.53 10.77
CA LEU A 217 2.72 -5.78 11.49
C LEU A 217 2.44 -5.54 12.97
N VAL A 218 1.52 -6.32 13.53
CA VAL A 218 1.19 -6.32 14.95
C VAL A 218 1.73 -7.60 15.53
N PRO A 219 2.89 -7.58 16.21
CA PRO A 219 3.44 -8.79 16.81
C PRO A 219 2.54 -9.30 17.94
N SER A 220 2.60 -10.60 18.20
CA SER A 220 1.99 -11.18 19.41
C SER A 220 2.62 -10.61 20.68
N LEU A 221 1.81 -10.47 21.72
CA LEU A 221 2.26 -10.01 23.06
C LEU A 221 2.66 -11.18 23.99
N THR A 222 2.70 -12.41 23.48
CA THR A 222 3.03 -13.62 24.25
C THR A 222 4.52 -13.86 24.37
#